data_AF-A0A354GTY6-F1
#
_entry.id   AF-A0A354GTY6-F1
#
_cell.length_a   1.000
_cell.length_b   1.000
_cell.length_c   1.000
_cell.angle_alpha   90.00
_cell.angle_beta   90.00
_cell.angle_gamma   90.00
#
_symmetry.space_group_name_H-M   'P 1'
#
loop_
_entity.id
_entity.type
_entity.pdbx_description
1 polymer ?
#
loop_
_entity_poly.entity_id
_entity_poly.type
_entity_poly.pdbx_seq_one_letter_code
_entity_poly.pdbx_strand_id
1 'polypeptide(L)'
;MIGKRRTSSKAPVARWYRGADIPMRLIRRFARQVAERFHPDKIVLFGSYAYGTPHADSDVDILVIMPARNQLDQAVKIELACDPPFPLDIIVRTPHNMEWQLAEGASFLTEIMTKAKVLYEKKHSGVGTQSRKRLPARRRHRPEKRTIS
;
A
#
# COMPACT_ATOMS: atom_id res chain seq x y z
N MET A 1 48.32 -29.23 -7.17
CA MET A 1 47.39 -28.28 -7.81
C MET A 1 46.14 -28.16 -6.95
N ILE A 2 45.74 -26.93 -6.65
CA ILE A 2 44.87 -26.52 -5.54
C ILE A 2 43.40 -26.90 -5.79
N GLY A 3 42.77 -27.57 -4.82
CA GLY A 3 41.35 -27.91 -4.82
C GLY A 3 40.46 -26.67 -4.80
N LYS A 4 39.53 -26.57 -5.76
CA LYS A 4 38.46 -25.57 -5.76
C LYS A 4 37.53 -25.84 -4.57
N ARG A 5 37.67 -25.05 -3.51
CA ARG A 5 36.66 -24.97 -2.43
C ARG A 5 35.37 -24.43 -3.04
N ARG A 6 34.32 -25.25 -3.04
CA ARG A 6 32.96 -24.76 -3.25
C ARG A 6 32.62 -23.88 -2.05
N THR A 7 32.58 -22.57 -2.24
CA THR A 7 32.02 -21.66 -1.25
C THR A 7 30.54 -21.98 -1.12
N SER A 8 30.16 -22.65 -0.03
CA SER A 8 28.77 -22.77 0.39
C SER A 8 28.24 -21.36 0.64
N SER A 9 27.44 -20.81 -0.27
CA SER A 9 26.68 -19.61 -0.01
C SER A 9 25.63 -19.95 1.06
N LYS A 10 25.94 -19.68 2.33
CA LYS A 10 24.94 -19.65 3.40
C LYS A 10 23.83 -18.72 2.92
N ALA A 11 22.58 -19.22 2.90
CA ALA A 11 21.42 -18.38 2.66
C ALA A 11 21.48 -17.19 3.63
N PRO A 12 21.24 -15.94 3.18
CA PRO A 12 21.32 -14.80 4.06
C PRO A 12 20.30 -14.97 5.20
N VAL A 13 20.77 -14.85 6.44
CA VAL A 13 19.92 -14.79 7.63
C VAL A 13 18.88 -13.69 7.39
N ALA A 14 17.59 -13.99 7.61
CA ALA A 14 16.52 -13.04 7.39
C ALA A 14 16.80 -11.76 8.20
N ARG A 15 17.12 -10.67 7.49
CA ARG A 15 17.40 -9.37 8.10
C ARG A 15 16.07 -8.78 8.57
N TRP A 16 15.94 -8.53 9.87
CA TRP A 16 14.86 -7.73 10.42
C TRP A 16 15.12 -6.24 10.16
N TYR A 17 14.09 -5.52 9.71
CA TYR A 17 14.14 -4.09 9.42
C TYR A 17 13.30 -3.33 10.46
N ARG A 18 13.68 -2.09 10.77
CA ARG A 18 12.97 -1.23 11.73
C ARG A 18 12.98 0.22 11.27
N GLY A 19 11.98 0.99 11.75
CA GLY A 19 11.93 2.43 11.57
C GLY A 19 12.05 2.82 10.11
N ALA A 20 12.73 3.94 9.82
CA ALA A 20 12.94 4.49 8.48
C ALA A 20 13.77 3.62 7.51
N ASP A 21 14.42 2.56 7.98
CA ASP A 21 15.26 1.68 7.16
C ASP A 21 14.47 0.62 6.39
N ILE A 22 13.14 0.52 6.59
CA ILE A 22 12.30 -0.48 5.93
C ILE A 22 12.13 -0.09 4.46
N PRO A 23 12.68 -0.87 3.50
CA PRO A 23 12.62 -0.49 2.11
C PRO A 23 11.21 -0.70 1.54
N MET A 24 10.70 0.28 0.79
CA MET A 24 9.40 0.18 0.10
C MET A 24 9.24 -1.09 -0.76
N ARG A 25 10.35 -1.65 -1.29
CA ARG A 25 10.32 -2.93 -2.02
C ARG A 25 9.88 -4.12 -1.16
N LEU A 26 10.18 -4.12 0.14
CA LEU A 26 9.74 -5.18 1.07
C LEU A 26 8.26 -5.03 1.39
N ILE A 27 7.79 -3.79 1.61
CA ILE A 27 6.37 -3.50 1.81
C ILE A 27 5.55 -3.97 0.59
N ARG A 28 6.01 -3.65 -0.63
CA ARG A 28 5.37 -4.14 -1.86
C ARG A 28 5.42 -5.66 -2.00
N ARG A 29 6.52 -6.30 -1.58
CA ARG A 29 6.64 -7.77 -1.59
C ARG A 29 5.63 -8.40 -0.63
N PHE A 30 5.50 -7.86 0.57
CA PHE A 30 4.50 -8.28 1.55
C PHE A 30 3.09 -8.16 0.96
N ALA A 31 2.72 -6.98 0.45
CA ALA A 31 1.40 -6.77 -0.17
C ALA A 31 1.10 -7.76 -1.30
N ARG A 32 2.10 -8.10 -2.13
CA ARG A 32 1.96 -9.13 -3.17
C ARG A 32 1.70 -10.53 -2.57
N GLN A 33 2.42 -10.92 -1.52
CA GLN A 33 2.17 -12.20 -0.85
C GLN A 33 0.76 -12.27 -0.25
N VAL A 34 0.31 -11.18 0.38
CA VAL A 34 -1.07 -11.08 0.87
C VAL A 34 -2.06 -11.23 -0.29
N ALA A 35 -1.82 -10.53 -1.41
CA ALA A 35 -2.68 -10.60 -2.59
C ALA A 35 -2.79 -12.01 -3.17
N GLU A 36 -1.66 -12.72 -3.29
CA GLU A 36 -1.58 -14.08 -3.84
C GLU A 36 -2.26 -15.13 -2.95
N ARG A 37 -2.23 -14.96 -1.62
CA ARG A 37 -2.73 -15.97 -0.68
C ARG A 37 -4.16 -15.73 -0.26
N PHE A 38 -4.54 -14.47 -0.06
CA PHE A 38 -5.81 -14.10 0.56
C PHE A 38 -6.79 -13.43 -0.41
N HIS A 39 -6.34 -13.07 -1.61
CA HIS A 39 -7.18 -12.52 -2.67
C HIS A 39 -8.08 -11.35 -2.22
N PRO A 40 -7.54 -10.33 -1.52
CA PRO A 40 -8.31 -9.18 -1.09
C PRO A 40 -8.81 -8.37 -2.28
N ASP A 41 -9.72 -7.44 -2.03
CA ASP A 41 -10.17 -6.50 -3.04
C ASP A 41 -9.16 -5.35 -3.17
N LYS A 42 -8.59 -4.90 -2.06
CA LYS A 42 -7.61 -3.79 -2.03
C LYS A 42 -6.63 -3.93 -0.88
N ILE A 43 -5.40 -3.48 -1.11
CA ILE A 43 -4.37 -3.30 -0.08
C ILE A 43 -3.81 -1.89 -0.23
N VAL A 44 -3.88 -1.10 0.84
CA VAL A 44 -3.34 0.25 0.88
C VAL A 44 -2.36 0.40 2.02
N LEU A 45 -1.29 1.15 1.76
CA LEU A 45 -0.32 1.61 2.74
C LEU A 45 -0.74 3.00 3.20
N PHE A 46 -0.82 3.21 4.51
CA PHE A 46 -1.12 4.50 5.09
C PHE A 46 -0.04 4.93 6.10
N GLY A 47 -0.31 5.99 6.86
CA GLY A 47 0.60 6.47 7.90
C GLY A 47 1.92 7.01 7.36
N SER A 48 2.96 6.85 8.17
CA SER A 48 4.28 7.48 7.96
C SER A 48 4.90 7.06 6.62
N TYR A 49 4.73 5.80 6.21
CA TYR A 49 5.26 5.25 4.97
C TYR A 49 4.49 5.68 3.70
N ALA A 50 3.26 6.17 3.85
CA ALA A 50 2.44 6.64 2.75
C ALA A 50 2.64 8.14 2.49
N TYR A 51 2.33 8.99 3.46
CA TYR A 51 2.28 10.45 3.30
C TYR A 51 3.00 11.21 4.41
N GLY A 52 3.56 10.51 5.39
CA GLY A 52 4.42 11.11 6.42
C GLY A 52 5.91 10.92 6.14
N THR A 53 6.70 11.05 7.21
CA THR A 53 8.13 10.78 7.23
C THR A 53 8.39 9.70 8.29
N PRO A 54 8.75 8.46 7.90
CA PRO A 54 9.09 7.42 8.87
C PRO A 54 10.26 7.84 9.77
N HIS A 55 10.15 7.53 11.06
CA HIS A 55 11.18 7.71 12.09
C HIS A 55 11.70 6.36 12.58
N ALA A 56 12.66 6.36 13.51
CA ALA A 56 13.39 5.15 13.96
C ALA A 56 12.50 4.03 14.53
N ASP A 57 11.30 4.36 15.00
CA ASP A 57 10.33 3.43 15.59
C ASP A 57 9.05 3.32 14.76
N SER A 58 9.04 3.80 13.52
CA SER A 58 7.86 3.68 12.67
C SER A 58 7.61 2.24 12.24
N ASP A 59 6.35 1.82 12.44
CA ASP A 59 5.80 0.58 11.90
C ASP A 59 5.29 0.78 10.47
N VAL A 60 5.02 -0.33 9.78
CA VAL A 60 4.36 -0.31 8.47
C VAL A 60 2.86 -0.47 8.66
N ASP A 61 2.08 0.57 8.33
CA ASP A 61 0.63 0.55 8.48
C ASP A 61 -0.09 0.10 7.19
N ILE A 62 -0.80 -1.04 7.23
CA ILE A 62 -1.49 -1.61 6.07
C ILE A 62 -2.98 -1.77 6.36
N LEU A 63 -3.81 -1.27 5.44
CA LEU A 63 -5.24 -1.58 5.41
C LEU A 63 -5.50 -2.59 4.28
N VAL A 64 -6.10 -3.72 4.64
CA VAL A 64 -6.57 -4.76 3.73
C VAL A 64 -8.10 -4.73 3.69
N ILE A 65 -8.65 -4.52 2.50
CA ILE A 65 -10.09 -4.56 2.27
C ILE A 65 -10.44 -5.90 1.63
N MET A 66 -11.19 -6.74 2.36
CA MET A 66 -11.61 -8.05 1.89
C MET A 66 -12.81 -8.61 2.67
N PRO A 67 -13.60 -9.54 2.09
CA PRO A 67 -14.60 -10.28 2.86
C PRO A 67 -13.94 -11.05 4.01
N ALA A 68 -14.46 -10.86 5.23
CA ALA A 68 -14.00 -11.56 6.42
C ALA A 68 -15.15 -11.70 7.42
N ARG A 69 -15.26 -12.87 8.06
CA ARG A 69 -16.23 -13.09 9.15
C ARG A 69 -15.76 -12.41 10.44
N ASN A 70 -14.49 -12.58 10.79
CA ASN A 70 -13.82 -11.89 11.89
C ASN A 70 -12.58 -11.19 11.34
N GLN A 71 -12.54 -9.87 11.45
CA GLN A 71 -11.47 -9.03 10.91
C GLN A 71 -10.16 -9.17 11.70
N LEU A 72 -10.23 -9.35 13.02
CA LEU A 72 -9.06 -9.52 13.87
C LEU A 72 -8.38 -10.87 13.61
N ASP A 73 -9.16 -11.95 13.56
CA ASP A 73 -8.63 -13.27 13.23
C ASP A 73 -8.01 -13.29 11.83
N GLN A 74 -8.60 -12.54 10.90
CA GLN A 74 -8.08 -12.43 9.54
C GLN A 74 -6.77 -11.66 9.48
N ALA A 75 -6.63 -10.58 10.25
CA ALA A 75 -5.38 -9.83 10.39
C ALA A 75 -4.25 -10.73 10.90
N VAL A 76 -4.50 -11.45 12.01
CA VAL A 76 -3.54 -12.40 12.59
C VAL A 76 -3.15 -13.50 11.60
N LYS A 77 -4.11 -14.06 10.85
CA LYS A 77 -3.83 -15.07 9.80
C LYS A 77 -2.92 -14.52 8.70
N ILE A 78 -3.13 -13.28 8.28
CA ILE A 78 -2.30 -12.65 7.24
C ILE A 78 -0.87 -12.46 7.75
N GLU A 79 -0.72 -11.95 8.96
CA GLU A 79 0.58 -11.72 9.60
C GLU A 79 1.37 -13.02 9.75
N LEU A 80 0.75 -14.04 10.36
CA LEU A 80 1.39 -15.36 10.57
C LEU A 80 1.74 -16.05 9.25
N ALA A 81 0.90 -15.93 8.23
CA ALA A 81 1.17 -16.57 6.95
C ALA A 81 2.33 -15.88 6.20
N CYS A 82 2.36 -14.54 6.20
CA CYS A 82 3.29 -13.79 5.37
C CYS A 82 4.63 -13.49 6.06
N ASP A 83 4.67 -13.55 7.40
CA ASP A 83 5.87 -13.41 8.24
C ASP A 83 6.74 -12.19 7.82
N PRO A 84 6.21 -10.96 7.99
CA PRO A 84 6.90 -9.75 7.54
C PRO A 84 8.19 -9.56 8.34
N PRO A 85 9.34 -9.26 7.69
CA PRO A 85 10.61 -9.02 8.38
C PRO A 85 10.71 -7.60 8.95
N PHE A 86 9.59 -7.00 9.37
CA PHE A 86 9.48 -5.65 9.89
C PHE A 86 8.24 -5.50 10.78
N PRO A 87 8.23 -4.54 11.71
CA PRO A 87 7.03 -4.19 12.47
C PRO A 87 5.87 -3.78 11.56
N LEU A 88 4.70 -4.36 11.78
CA LEU A 88 3.52 -4.21 10.96
C LEU A 88 2.31 -3.92 11.84
N ASP A 89 1.56 -2.86 11.53
CA ASP A 89 0.18 -2.70 11.97
C ASP A 89 -0.75 -3.01 10.80
N ILE A 90 -1.57 -4.05 10.93
CA ILE A 90 -2.47 -4.51 9.88
C ILE A 90 -3.93 -4.39 10.32
N ILE A 91 -4.67 -3.58 9.57
CA ILE A 91 -6.11 -3.43 9.73
C ILE A 91 -6.81 -4.18 8.60
N VAL A 92 -7.74 -5.07 8.95
CA VAL A 92 -8.65 -5.69 7.98
C VAL A 92 -10.02 -5.02 8.09
N ARG A 93 -10.62 -4.66 6.96
CA ARG A 93 -12.01 -4.18 6.86
C ARG A 93 -12.76 -4.92 5.76
N THR A 94 -14.04 -5.15 5.97
CA THR A 94 -14.92 -5.67 4.92
C THR A 94 -15.34 -4.54 3.98
N PRO A 95 -15.61 -4.83 2.68
CA PRO A 95 -16.16 -3.82 1.77
C PRO A 95 -17.43 -3.14 2.33
N HIS A 96 -18.32 -3.92 2.94
CA HIS A 96 -19.55 -3.42 3.55
C HIS A 96 -19.28 -2.42 4.69
N ASN A 97 -18.35 -2.73 5.60
CA ASN A 97 -18.01 -1.82 6.69
C ASN A 97 -17.35 -0.54 6.18
N MET A 98 -16.58 -0.62 5.09
CA MET A 98 -15.96 0.54 4.47
C MET A 98 -17.02 1.50 3.91
N GLU A 99 -18.02 0.98 3.20
CA GLU A 99 -19.12 1.79 2.66
C GLU A 99 -19.88 2.52 3.76
N TRP A 100 -20.26 1.79 4.82
CA TRP A 100 -20.97 2.36 5.96
C TRP A 100 -20.16 3.45 6.68
N GLN A 101 -18.90 3.16 7.03
CA GLN A 101 -18.08 4.10 7.82
C GLN A 101 -17.66 5.34 7.01
N LEU A 102 -17.50 5.21 5.69
CA LEU A 102 -17.27 6.38 4.83
C LEU A 102 -18.53 7.23 4.70
N ALA A 103 -19.72 6.63 4.64
CA ALA A 103 -20.99 7.36 4.63
C ALA A 103 -21.24 8.12 5.94
N GLU A 104 -20.82 7.56 7.08
CA GLU A 104 -20.89 8.22 8.39
C GLU A 104 -19.80 9.28 8.61
N GLY A 105 -18.89 9.49 7.65
CA GLY A 105 -17.87 10.53 7.72
C GLY A 105 -16.75 10.23 8.74
N ALA A 106 -16.43 8.95 8.96
CA ALA A 106 -15.31 8.57 9.82
C ALA A 106 -14.00 9.23 9.32
N SER A 107 -13.51 10.21 10.07
CA SER A 107 -12.40 11.08 9.68
C SER A 107 -11.11 10.30 9.37
N PHE A 108 -10.84 9.26 10.16
CA PHE A 108 -9.67 8.40 9.99
C PHE A 108 -9.67 7.63 8.66
N LEU A 109 -10.76 6.94 8.34
CA LEU A 109 -10.86 6.19 7.07
C LEU A 109 -10.89 7.11 5.87
N THR A 110 -11.51 8.28 6.01
CA THR A 110 -11.51 9.30 4.96
C THR A 110 -10.09 9.80 4.67
N GLU A 111 -9.27 10.02 5.70
CA GLU A 111 -7.87 10.38 5.52
C GLU A 111 -7.07 9.27 4.81
N ILE A 112 -7.21 8.03 5.27
CA ILE A 112 -6.55 6.88 4.64
C ILE A 112 -6.93 6.83 3.16
N MET A 113 -8.22 6.86 2.84
CA MET A 113 -8.67 6.71 1.45
C MET A 113 -8.22 7.86 0.53
N THR A 114 -7.95 9.04 1.08
CA THR A 114 -7.51 10.22 0.31
C THR A 114 -5.99 10.29 0.12
N LYS A 115 -5.20 9.86 1.12
CA LYS A 115 -3.73 10.02 1.13
C LYS A 115 -2.95 8.72 0.98
N ALA A 116 -3.57 7.56 1.18
CA ALA A 116 -2.89 6.28 1.16
C ALA A 116 -2.28 5.94 -0.21
N LYS A 117 -1.22 5.14 -0.18
CA LYS A 117 -0.61 4.55 -1.38
C LYS A 117 -1.26 3.19 -1.64
N VAL A 118 -1.95 3.05 -2.77
CA VAL A 118 -2.47 1.75 -3.20
C VAL A 118 -1.31 0.83 -3.55
N LEU A 119 -1.20 -0.31 -2.87
CA LEU A 119 -0.19 -1.34 -3.13
C LEU A 119 -0.73 -2.45 -4.02
N TYR A 120 -2.02 -2.75 -3.89
CA TYR A 120 -2.73 -3.72 -4.70
C TYR A 120 -4.21 -3.34 -4.80
N GLU A 121 -4.81 -3.55 -5.97
CA GLU A 121 -6.23 -3.42 -6.21
C GLU A 121 -6.64 -4.49 -7.21
N LYS A 122 -7.64 -5.30 -6.83
CA LYS A 122 -8.21 -6.30 -7.72
C LYS A 122 -8.85 -5.58 -8.90
N LYS A 123 -8.49 -5.98 -10.12
CA LYS A 123 -9.14 -5.45 -11.32
C LYS A 123 -10.60 -5.92 -11.34
N HIS A 124 -11.52 -5.04 -10.96
CA HIS A 124 -12.93 -5.27 -11.24
C HIS A 124 -13.15 -5.08 -12.75
N SER A 125 -13.38 -6.18 -13.47
CA SER A 125 -14.01 -6.15 -14.78
C SER A 125 -15.50 -5.80 -14.58
N GLY A 126 -15.78 -4.51 -14.41
CA GLY A 126 -17.14 -3.98 -14.25
C GLY A 126 -17.29 -3.08 -13.03
N VAL A 127 -17.01 -1.79 -13.22
CA VAL A 127 -17.65 -0.58 -12.65
C VAL A 127 -16.70 0.59 -12.96
N GLY A 128 -17.25 1.66 -13.53
CA GLY A 128 -16.53 2.69 -14.30
C GLY A 128 -15.33 3.35 -13.63
N THR A 129 -14.34 3.64 -14.46
CA THR A 129 -13.23 4.56 -14.18
C THR A 129 -13.75 5.91 -13.69
N GLN A 130 -13.75 6.12 -12.36
CA GLN A 130 -13.93 7.45 -11.80
C GLN A 130 -12.94 7.70 -10.66
N SER A 131 -11.65 7.66 -10.99
CA SER A 131 -10.58 8.35 -10.26
C SER A 131 -9.37 8.59 -11.15
N ARG A 132 -9.59 9.32 -12.24
CA ARG A 132 -8.54 10.09 -12.93
C ARG A 132 -9.12 11.43 -13.34
N LYS A 133 -9.36 12.34 -12.39
CA LYS A 133 -9.40 13.77 -12.72
C LYS A 133 -7.98 14.18 -13.12
N ARG A 134 -7.65 14.01 -14.40
CA ARG A 134 -6.55 14.73 -15.04
C ARG A 134 -6.88 16.21 -14.93
N LEU A 135 -6.08 16.95 -14.17
CA LEU A 135 -6.07 18.41 -14.21
C LEU A 135 -5.87 18.84 -15.67
N PRO A 136 -6.72 19.72 -16.24
CA PRO A 136 -6.52 20.19 -17.60
C PRO A 136 -5.24 21.04 -17.67
N ALA A 137 -4.37 20.68 -18.61
CA ALA A 137 -3.18 21.45 -18.93
C ALA A 137 -3.57 22.87 -19.34
N ARG A 138 -3.07 23.85 -18.59
CA ARG A 138 -3.25 25.28 -18.81
C ARG A 138 -2.75 25.65 -20.22
N ARG A 139 -3.67 25.91 -21.16
CA ARG A 139 -3.35 26.49 -22.47
C ARG A 139 -2.66 27.84 -22.25
N ARG A 140 -1.41 27.96 -22.68
CA ARG A 140 -0.68 29.24 -22.75
C ARG A 140 -1.27 30.05 -23.90
N HIS A 141 -1.89 31.19 -23.59
CA HIS A 141 -2.35 32.17 -24.57
C HIS A 141 -1.14 32.98 -25.03
N ARG A 142 -0.86 32.96 -26.34
CA ARG A 142 0.12 33.79 -27.03
C ARG A 142 -0.57 35.13 -27.38
N PRO A 143 0.02 36.31 -27.13
CA PRO A 143 -0.57 37.56 -27.58
C PRO A 143 -0.21 37.81 -29.05
N GLU A 144 -1.22 38.10 -29.86
CA GLU A 144 -1.07 38.51 -31.25
C GLU A 144 -1.12 40.04 -31.33
N LYS A 145 -0.16 40.61 -32.07
CA LYS A 145 0.10 42.04 -32.20
C LYS A 145 -1.02 42.70 -33.01
N ARG A 146 -1.61 43.78 -32.51
CA ARG A 146 -2.48 44.67 -33.29
C ARG A 146 -1.61 45.71 -34.01
N THR A 147 -1.64 45.68 -35.34
CA THR A 147 -1.17 46.76 -36.21
C THR A 147 -2.27 47.82 -36.26
N ILE A 148 -1.85 49.08 -36.11
CA ILE A 148 -2.68 50.29 -36.12
C ILE A 148 -2.79 50.78 -37.57
N SER A 149 -3.97 51.21 -37.99
CA SER A 149 -4.19 52.14 -39.11
C SER A 149 -5.28 53.12 -38.70
#